data_AF-A0A7X8AQF7-F1
#
_entry.id   AF-A0A7X8AQF7-F1
#
_cell.length_a   1.000
_cell.length_b   1.000
_cell.length_c   1.000
_cell.angle_alpha   90.00
_cell.angle_beta   90.00
_cell.angle_gamma   90.00
#
_symmetry.space_group_name_H-M   'P 1'
#
loop_
_entity.id
_entity.type
_entity.pdbx_description
1 polymer ?
#
loop_
_entity_poly.entity_id
_entity_poly.type
_entity_poly.pdbx_seq_one_letter_code
_entity_poly.pdbx_strand_id
1 'polypeptide(L)'
;NNTFALLNKQDQTFLRMGFFSNPLYPISPHHLKGVPLKFSLIVFPLSVFFNFVANIVYMPFGLIYNNIQIKKALKEFYASYKDQDTNLILIDMLEKKAGPKNQYASYKTGIAYLEGIHVPYDLEKAESYFKIAKEEHEGGLVKLAETLIRSENPNYDKAFTILNLVKDNPLASYYLAYLYFYGYGVTPSLRIATIYAGTAHTHNIKDYYDIYPKILQI
;
A
#
# COMPACT_ATOMS: atom_id res chain seq x y z
N ASN A 1 -10.70 -5.65 17.33
CA ASN A 1 -11.47 -6.77 16.74
C ASN A 1 -10.82 -7.20 15.43
N ASN A 2 -9.81 -8.09 15.53
CA ASN A 2 -9.14 -8.67 14.37
C ASN A 2 -10.00 -9.80 13.81
N THR A 3 -10.71 -9.56 12.71
CA THR A 3 -11.46 -10.60 11.96
C THR A 3 -10.55 -11.71 11.43
N PHE A 4 -9.23 -11.49 11.37
CA PHE A 4 -8.24 -12.53 11.04
C PHE A 4 -7.76 -13.37 12.24
N ALA A 5 -8.18 -13.06 13.47
CA ALA A 5 -7.82 -13.86 14.65
C ALA A 5 -8.67 -15.14 14.80
N LEU A 6 -9.55 -15.43 13.85
CA LEU A 6 -10.50 -16.55 13.88
C LEU A 6 -9.90 -17.94 13.65
N LEU A 7 -8.57 -18.06 13.48
CA LEU A 7 -7.91 -19.35 13.53
C LEU A 7 -7.67 -19.72 14.99
N ASN A 8 -8.63 -20.43 15.57
CA ASN A 8 -8.52 -20.95 16.92
C ASN A 8 -7.31 -21.90 17.00
N LYS A 9 -6.77 -22.13 18.19
CA LYS A 9 -5.55 -22.96 18.34
C LYS A 9 -5.71 -24.36 17.73
N GLN A 10 -6.95 -24.90 17.75
CA GLN A 10 -7.35 -26.14 17.09
C GLN A 10 -7.26 -26.07 15.55
N ASP A 11 -7.67 -24.96 14.94
CA ASP A 11 -7.60 -24.74 13.48
C ASP A 11 -6.16 -24.61 13.00
N GLN A 12 -5.30 -23.99 13.82
CA GLN A 12 -3.86 -23.94 13.55
C GLN A 12 -3.22 -25.33 13.65
N THR A 13 -3.63 -26.19 14.61
CA THR A 13 -3.16 -27.58 14.66
C THR A 13 -3.66 -28.41 13.48
N PHE A 14 -4.89 -28.20 12.99
CA PHE A 14 -5.42 -28.94 11.84
C PHE A 14 -4.71 -28.54 10.53
N LEU A 15 -4.53 -27.23 10.31
CA LEU A 15 -3.73 -26.73 9.20
C LEU A 15 -2.27 -27.17 9.33
N ARG A 16 -1.70 -27.12 10.53
CA ARG A 16 -0.37 -27.64 10.80
C ARG A 16 -0.29 -29.15 10.58
N MET A 17 -1.29 -29.96 10.89
CA MET A 17 -1.28 -31.39 10.58
C MET A 17 -1.30 -31.65 9.07
N GLY A 18 -1.94 -30.78 8.28
CA GLY A 18 -1.84 -30.80 6.81
C GLY A 18 -0.56 -30.19 6.24
N PHE A 19 0.18 -29.38 7.01
CA PHE A 19 1.45 -28.73 6.61
C PHE A 19 2.71 -29.40 7.21
N PHE A 20 2.61 -30.14 8.32
CA PHE A 20 3.68 -30.95 8.91
C PHE A 20 4.01 -32.18 8.08
N SER A 21 3.24 -32.34 7.02
CA SER A 21 3.36 -33.35 6.01
C SER A 21 3.70 -32.69 4.66
N ASN A 22 4.36 -31.53 4.67
CA ASN A 22 4.93 -30.94 3.46
C ASN A 22 5.93 -31.96 2.84
N PRO A 23 5.69 -32.52 1.64
CA PRO A 23 6.56 -33.54 1.04
C PRO A 23 7.98 -33.01 0.73
N LEU A 24 8.15 -31.68 0.79
CA LEU A 24 9.43 -30.98 0.59
C LEU A 24 10.27 -30.81 1.86
N TYR A 25 9.73 -31.11 3.05
CA TYR A 25 10.52 -31.26 4.26
C TYR A 25 10.66 -32.74 4.58
N PRO A 26 11.67 -33.44 4.03
CA PRO A 26 12.01 -34.74 4.56
C PRO A 26 12.36 -34.52 6.03
N ILE A 27 11.68 -35.22 6.94
CA ILE A 27 12.21 -35.44 8.27
C ILE A 27 13.59 -36.07 8.02
N SER A 28 14.66 -35.29 8.23
CA SER A 28 16.01 -35.79 8.08
C SER A 28 16.16 -37.01 9.00
N PRO A 29 16.80 -38.09 8.53
CA PRO A 29 16.83 -39.33 9.26
C PRO A 29 17.68 -39.13 10.51
N HIS A 30 17.03 -38.91 11.65
CA HIS A 30 17.70 -39.09 12.92
C HIS A 30 17.47 -40.54 13.33
N HIS A 31 18.58 -41.29 13.44
CA HIS A 31 18.57 -42.59 14.08
C HIS A 31 17.88 -42.45 15.45
N LEU A 32 16.71 -43.10 15.62
CA LEU A 32 16.01 -43.11 16.89
C LEU A 32 16.98 -43.66 17.96
N LYS A 33 17.37 -42.82 18.92
CA LYS A 33 18.30 -43.21 19.99
C LYS A 33 17.76 -44.47 20.68
N GLY A 34 18.52 -45.57 20.63
CA GLY A 34 18.16 -46.85 21.24
C GLY A 34 17.50 -47.90 20.33
N VAL A 35 17.28 -47.61 19.04
CA VAL A 35 16.69 -48.59 18.09
C VAL A 35 17.79 -49.25 17.24
N PRO A 36 17.81 -50.57 17.03
CA PRO A 36 18.79 -51.22 16.17
C PRO A 36 18.70 -50.74 14.72
N LEU A 37 19.84 -50.51 14.05
CA LEU A 37 19.92 -49.97 12.68
C LEU A 37 19.07 -50.76 11.66
N LYS A 38 19.00 -52.10 11.80
CA LYS A 38 18.17 -52.97 10.95
C LYS A 38 16.67 -52.69 11.08
N PHE A 39 16.19 -52.32 12.27
CA PHE A 39 14.81 -51.92 12.49
C PHE A 39 14.55 -50.53 11.92
N SER A 40 15.48 -49.59 12.07
CA SER A 40 15.37 -48.25 11.48
C SER A 40 15.24 -48.28 9.96
N LEU A 41 15.95 -49.19 9.28
CA LEU A 41 15.89 -49.36 7.83
C LEU A 41 14.53 -49.86 7.31
N ILE A 42 13.76 -50.56 8.15
CA ILE A 42 12.41 -51.06 7.79
C ILE A 42 11.34 -50.03 8.16
N VAL A 43 11.45 -49.42 9.35
CA VAL A 43 10.45 -48.48 9.87
C VAL A 43 10.44 -47.17 9.10
N PHE A 44 11.59 -46.72 8.60
CA PHE A 44 11.72 -45.46 7.87
C PHE A 44 10.88 -45.42 6.58
N PRO A 45 11.07 -46.32 5.59
CA PRO A 45 10.25 -46.29 4.37
C PRO A 45 8.76 -46.50 4.65
N LEU A 46 8.42 -47.30 5.67
CA LEU A 46 7.03 -47.47 6.12
C LEU A 46 6.44 -46.15 6.64
N SER A 47 7.20 -45.40 7.45
CA SER A 47 6.77 -44.11 7.99
C SER A 47 6.59 -43.05 6.90
N VAL A 48 7.45 -43.06 5.87
CA VAL A 48 7.33 -42.17 4.70
C VAL A 48 6.07 -42.54 3.90
N PHE A 49 5.81 -43.83 3.70
CA PHE A 49 4.60 -44.31 3.03
C PHE A 49 3.32 -43.93 3.79
N PHE A 50 3.27 -44.15 5.10
CA PHE A 50 2.13 -43.75 5.93
C PHE A 50 1.92 -42.23 5.93
N ASN A 51 2.99 -41.43 5.98
CA ASN A 51 2.89 -39.97 5.87
C ASN A 51 2.40 -39.53 4.48
N PHE A 52 2.84 -40.18 3.41
CA PHE A 52 2.39 -39.92 2.04
C PHE A 52 0.90 -40.25 1.86
N VAL A 53 0.45 -41.39 2.38
CA VAL A 53 -0.97 -41.79 2.33
C VAL A 53 -1.82 -40.84 3.19
N ALA A 54 -1.38 -40.51 4.41
CA ALA A 54 -2.05 -39.54 5.26
C ALA A 54 -2.17 -38.18 4.55
N ASN A 55 -1.12 -37.72 3.90
CA ASN A 55 -1.14 -36.49 3.10
C ASN A 55 -2.21 -36.50 2.02
N ILE A 56 -2.22 -37.53 1.17
CA ILE A 56 -3.19 -37.63 0.07
C ILE A 56 -4.62 -37.63 0.61
N VAL A 57 -4.85 -38.29 1.75
CA VAL A 57 -6.17 -38.37 2.35
C VAL A 57 -6.56 -37.03 3.00
N TYR A 58 -5.69 -36.41 3.80
CA TYR A 58 -6.03 -35.23 4.60
C TYR A 58 -5.92 -33.88 3.85
N MET A 59 -5.03 -33.76 2.87
CA MET A 59 -4.86 -32.55 2.07
C MET A 59 -6.16 -32.05 1.42
N PRO A 60 -6.99 -32.87 0.74
CA PRO A 60 -8.25 -32.40 0.17
C PRO A 60 -9.23 -31.90 1.25
N PHE A 61 -9.31 -32.54 2.42
CA PHE A 61 -10.15 -32.05 3.51
C PHE A 61 -9.65 -30.72 4.06
N GLY A 62 -8.33 -30.52 4.19
CA GLY A 62 -7.73 -29.25 4.59
C GLY A 62 -8.05 -28.12 3.60
N LEU A 63 -7.96 -28.39 2.30
CA LEU A 63 -8.31 -27.44 1.24
C LEU A 63 -9.81 -27.09 1.25
N ILE A 64 -10.68 -28.09 1.42
CA ILE A 64 -12.13 -27.90 1.53
C ILE A 64 -12.47 -27.07 2.77
N TYR A 65 -11.89 -27.41 3.92
CA TYR A 65 -12.09 -26.66 5.18
C TYR A 65 -11.69 -25.19 5.03
N ASN A 66 -10.52 -24.94 4.45
CA ASN A 66 -10.04 -23.58 4.23
C ASN A 66 -10.95 -22.80 3.27
N ASN A 67 -11.44 -23.43 2.19
CA ASN A 67 -12.38 -22.81 1.26
C ASN A 67 -13.71 -22.44 1.95
N ILE A 68 -14.23 -23.32 2.80
CA ILE A 68 -15.44 -23.03 3.60
C ILE A 68 -15.21 -21.84 4.53
N GLN A 69 -14.07 -21.78 5.22
CA GLN A 69 -13.75 -20.66 6.11
C GLN A 69 -13.59 -19.35 5.34
N ILE A 70 -12.93 -19.36 4.18
CA ILE A 70 -12.83 -18.18 3.30
C ILE A 70 -14.21 -17.71 2.85
N LYS A 71 -15.08 -18.62 2.40
CA LYS A 71 -16.46 -18.29 1.99
C LYS A 71 -17.28 -17.71 3.13
N LYS A 72 -17.13 -18.25 4.35
CA LYS A 72 -17.81 -17.76 5.55
C LYS A 72 -17.31 -16.36 5.92
N ALA A 73 -16.00 -16.14 5.95
CA ALA A 73 -15.40 -14.85 6.23
C ALA A 73 -15.81 -13.79 5.19
N LEU A 74 -15.86 -14.17 3.90
CA LEU A 74 -16.38 -13.30 2.84
C LEU A 74 -17.85 -12.97 3.06
N LYS A 75 -18.69 -13.96 3.40
CA LYS A 75 -20.11 -13.74 3.67
C LYS A 75 -20.33 -12.80 4.86
N GLU A 76 -19.58 -13.00 5.95
CA GLU A 76 -19.64 -12.13 7.13
C GLU A 76 -19.16 -10.72 6.81
N PHE A 77 -18.08 -10.59 6.03
CA PHE A 77 -17.59 -9.33 5.50
C PHE A 77 -18.68 -8.62 4.67
N TYR A 78 -19.21 -9.24 3.62
CA TYR A 78 -20.25 -8.61 2.80
C TYR A 78 -21.55 -8.34 3.58
N ALA A 79 -21.87 -9.16 4.60
CA ALA A 79 -23.05 -8.96 5.44
C ALA A 79 -22.88 -7.79 6.43
N SER A 80 -21.69 -7.55 6.99
CA SER A 80 -21.46 -6.37 7.87
C SER A 80 -21.58 -5.05 7.12
N TYR A 81 -21.50 -5.12 5.79
CA TYR A 81 -21.39 -3.99 4.88
C TYR A 81 -22.61 -3.83 3.95
N LYS A 82 -23.63 -4.67 4.15
CA LYS A 82 -24.79 -4.82 3.25
C LYS A 82 -25.64 -3.55 3.09
N ASP A 83 -25.64 -2.68 4.10
CA ASP A 83 -26.43 -1.45 4.16
C ASP A 83 -25.56 -0.16 4.24
N GLN A 84 -24.24 -0.29 4.08
CA GLN A 84 -23.30 0.84 4.12
C GLN A 84 -22.85 1.21 2.70
N ASP A 85 -22.58 2.51 2.48
CA ASP A 85 -22.04 2.98 1.21
C ASP A 85 -20.72 2.25 0.92
N THR A 86 -20.65 1.57 -0.23
CA THR A 86 -19.47 0.81 -0.68
C THR A 86 -18.17 1.62 -0.59
N ASN A 87 -18.25 2.94 -0.73
CA ASN A 87 -17.09 3.82 -0.66
C ASN A 87 -16.59 4.07 0.78
N LEU A 88 -17.49 4.14 1.77
CA LEU A 88 -17.13 4.21 3.20
C LEU A 88 -16.32 2.99 3.63
N ILE A 89 -16.75 1.82 3.16
CA ILE A 89 -16.16 0.51 3.46
C ILE A 89 -14.77 0.41 2.83
N LEU A 90 -14.67 0.86 1.57
CA LEU A 90 -13.41 0.88 0.85
C LEU A 90 -12.40 1.77 1.56
N ILE A 91 -12.80 2.97 2.01
CA ILE A 91 -11.89 3.89 2.70
C ILE A 91 -11.44 3.33 4.07
N ASP A 92 -12.34 2.76 4.87
CA ASP A 92 -11.97 2.09 6.13
C ASP A 92 -10.96 0.95 5.89
N MET A 93 -11.14 0.16 4.82
CA MET A 93 -10.17 -0.87 4.46
C MET A 93 -8.83 -0.29 4.01
N LEU A 94 -8.85 0.78 3.21
CA LEU A 94 -7.64 1.44 2.72
C LEU A 94 -6.87 2.07 3.88
N GLU A 95 -7.54 2.71 4.84
CA GLU A 95 -6.92 3.22 6.07
C GLU A 95 -6.21 2.13 6.86
N LYS A 96 -6.87 0.97 7.08
CA LYS A 96 -6.28 -0.16 7.81
C LYS A 96 -5.09 -0.78 7.09
N LYS A 97 -5.06 -0.70 5.76
CA LYS A 97 -3.99 -1.25 4.93
C LYS A 97 -2.93 -0.21 4.54
N ALA A 98 -3.17 1.07 4.82
CA ALA A 98 -2.22 2.14 4.52
C ALA A 98 -0.94 1.94 5.33
N GLY A 99 0.18 2.24 4.69
CA GLY A 99 1.51 2.02 5.23
C GLY A 99 2.54 1.93 4.11
N PRO A 100 3.84 1.92 4.45
CA PRO A 100 4.93 1.96 3.48
C PRO A 100 4.95 0.76 2.53
N LYS A 101 4.40 -0.40 2.96
CA LYS A 101 4.27 -1.60 2.12
C LYS A 101 3.12 -1.55 1.12
N ASN A 102 2.19 -0.61 1.29
CA ASN A 102 1.02 -0.46 0.43
C ASN A 102 0.82 1.03 0.14
N GLN A 103 1.69 1.53 -0.73
CA GLN A 103 1.72 2.95 -1.09
C GLN A 103 0.44 3.36 -1.83
N TYR A 104 -0.12 2.47 -2.65
CA TYR A 104 -1.41 2.69 -3.31
C TYR A 104 -2.54 2.94 -2.30
N ALA A 105 -2.66 2.12 -1.25
CA ALA A 105 -3.66 2.35 -0.22
C ALA A 105 -3.44 3.69 0.50
N SER A 106 -2.19 4.00 0.84
CA SER A 106 -1.83 5.28 1.45
C SER A 106 -2.19 6.47 0.57
N TYR A 107 -1.90 6.40 -0.73
CA TYR A 107 -2.27 7.43 -1.70
C TYR A 107 -3.78 7.63 -1.82
N LYS A 108 -4.56 6.54 -1.92
CA LYS A 108 -6.02 6.62 -2.00
C LYS A 108 -6.65 7.18 -0.73
N THR A 109 -6.14 6.79 0.43
CA THR A 109 -6.56 7.36 1.72
C THR A 109 -6.23 8.86 1.78
N GLY A 110 -5.04 9.26 1.33
CA GLY A 110 -4.67 10.67 1.24
C GLY A 110 -5.61 11.49 0.35
N ILE A 111 -6.04 10.94 -0.80
CA ILE A 111 -7.05 11.58 -1.66
C ILE A 111 -8.39 11.73 -0.95
N ALA A 112 -8.85 10.69 -0.26
CA ALA A 112 -10.13 10.73 0.44
C ALA A 112 -10.16 11.87 1.47
N TYR A 113 -9.09 12.03 2.25
CA TYR A 113 -8.94 13.14 3.21
C TYR A 113 -8.76 14.50 2.54
N LEU A 114 -8.07 14.57 1.39
CA LEU A 114 -7.89 15.80 0.62
C LEU A 114 -9.21 16.28 0.00
N GLU A 115 -10.09 15.38 -0.43
CA GLU A 115 -11.35 15.73 -1.08
C GLU A 115 -12.53 15.76 -0.11
N GLY A 116 -12.37 15.25 1.12
CA GLY A 116 -13.44 15.16 2.11
C GLY A 116 -14.56 14.20 1.71
N ILE A 117 -14.26 13.21 0.86
CA ILE A 117 -15.27 12.28 0.33
C ILE A 117 -15.37 11.08 1.28
N HIS A 118 -16.52 10.93 1.94
CA HIS A 118 -16.82 9.91 2.95
C HIS A 118 -15.97 9.95 4.24
N VAL A 119 -14.93 10.78 4.29
CA VAL A 119 -14.16 11.11 5.48
C VAL A 119 -14.17 12.63 5.68
N PRO A 120 -14.04 13.13 6.92
CA PRO A 120 -13.89 14.56 7.16
C PRO A 120 -12.68 15.10 6.40
N TYR A 121 -12.86 16.23 5.72
CA TYR A 121 -11.76 16.95 5.06
C TYR A 121 -10.66 17.29 6.07
N ASP A 122 -9.44 16.83 5.80
CA ASP A 122 -8.29 17.01 6.70
C ASP A 122 -6.98 17.03 5.90
N LEU A 123 -6.42 18.22 5.74
CA LEU A 123 -5.19 18.44 4.99
C LEU A 123 -3.96 17.82 5.67
N GLU A 124 -3.92 17.78 7.00
CA GLU A 124 -2.76 17.25 7.73
C GLU A 124 -2.71 15.73 7.61
N LYS A 125 -3.86 15.07 7.73
CA LYS A 125 -3.97 13.64 7.47
C LYS A 125 -3.64 13.31 6.03
N ALA A 126 -4.20 14.05 5.06
CA ALA A 126 -3.88 13.85 3.65
C ALA A 126 -2.36 13.93 3.41
N GLU A 127 -1.69 14.95 3.95
CA GLU A 127 -0.25 15.11 3.88
C GLU A 127 0.52 13.92 4.47
N SER A 128 0.11 13.43 5.64
CA SER A 128 0.76 12.30 6.29
C SER A 128 0.73 11.03 5.43
N TYR A 129 -0.43 10.73 4.83
CA TYR A 129 -0.59 9.58 3.96
C TYR A 129 0.14 9.75 2.62
N PHE A 130 0.16 10.94 2.05
CA PHE A 130 0.94 11.22 0.84
C PHE A 130 2.44 11.12 1.07
N LYS A 131 2.96 11.50 2.24
CA LYS A 131 4.37 11.29 2.59
C LYS A 131 4.73 9.81 2.65
N ILE A 132 3.83 8.96 3.16
CA ILE A 132 4.01 7.50 3.17
C ILE A 132 3.99 6.94 1.75
N ALA A 133 3.14 7.48 0.88
CA ALA A 133 2.99 7.05 -0.50
C ALA A 133 4.03 7.66 -1.46
N LYS A 134 5.01 8.43 -0.96
CA LYS A 134 5.85 9.27 -1.81
C LYS A 134 6.66 8.48 -2.82
N GLU A 135 7.18 7.31 -2.47
CA GLU A 135 8.14 6.60 -3.33
C GLU A 135 7.52 6.13 -4.66
N GLU A 136 6.25 5.74 -4.67
CA GLU A 136 5.51 5.30 -5.87
C GLU A 136 4.51 6.35 -6.37
N HIS A 137 4.06 7.27 -5.50
CA HIS A 137 2.94 8.17 -5.77
C HIS A 137 3.20 9.62 -5.31
N GLU A 138 4.33 10.18 -5.76
CA GLU A 138 4.69 11.59 -5.55
C GLU A 138 3.60 12.59 -5.96
N GLY A 139 2.78 12.24 -6.95
CA GLY A 139 1.69 13.09 -7.44
C GLY A 139 0.66 13.48 -6.38
N GLY A 140 0.52 12.70 -5.30
CA GLY A 140 -0.34 13.06 -4.17
C GLY A 140 0.13 14.33 -3.45
N LEU A 141 1.44 14.46 -3.23
CA LEU A 141 2.03 15.66 -2.64
C LEU A 141 1.91 16.86 -3.57
N VAL A 142 2.04 16.65 -4.88
CA VAL A 142 1.84 17.72 -5.87
C VAL A 142 0.40 18.22 -5.86
N LYS A 143 -0.59 17.31 -5.82
CA LYS A 143 -2.02 17.67 -5.74
C LYS A 143 -2.36 18.40 -4.44
N LEU A 144 -1.75 18.00 -3.32
CA LEU A 144 -1.86 18.72 -2.05
C LEU A 144 -1.32 20.15 -2.17
N ALA A 145 -0.12 20.32 -2.76
CA ALA A 145 0.48 21.64 -2.95
C ALA A 145 -0.35 22.52 -3.89
N GLU A 146 -0.88 21.96 -4.99
CA GLU A 146 -1.82 22.67 -5.87
C GLU A 146 -3.05 23.15 -5.09
N THR A 147 -3.63 22.29 -4.25
CA THR A 147 -4.81 22.63 -3.44
C THR A 147 -4.51 23.80 -2.50
N LEU A 148 -3.32 23.80 -1.87
CA LEU A 148 -2.87 24.90 -1.02
C LEU A 148 -2.69 26.20 -1.81
N ILE A 149 -2.11 26.13 -3.01
CA ILE A 149 -1.90 27.29 -3.91
C ILE A 149 -3.23 27.89 -4.39
N ARG A 150 -4.23 27.05 -4.65
CA ARG A 150 -5.54 27.46 -5.21
C ARG A 150 -6.60 27.82 -4.16
N SER A 151 -6.30 27.63 -2.87
CA SER A 151 -7.23 27.96 -1.79
C SER A 151 -7.51 29.46 -1.70
N GLU A 152 -8.62 29.86 -1.07
CA GLU A 152 -8.97 31.29 -0.90
C GLU A 152 -7.90 32.08 -0.13
N ASN A 153 -7.20 31.41 0.79
CA ASN A 153 -6.06 31.95 1.53
C ASN A 153 -4.82 31.06 1.29
N PRO A 154 -4.12 31.24 0.15
CA PRO A 154 -3.02 30.37 -0.24
C PRO A 154 -1.90 30.33 0.78
N ASN A 155 -1.49 29.12 1.17
CA ASN A 155 -0.30 28.92 1.98
C ASN A 155 0.89 28.56 1.09
N TYR A 156 1.51 29.58 0.50
CA TYR A 156 2.63 29.42 -0.43
C TYR A 156 3.88 28.84 0.24
N ASP A 157 4.17 29.20 1.49
CA ASP A 157 5.32 28.65 2.23
C ASP A 157 5.18 27.13 2.39
N LYS A 158 4.00 26.67 2.82
CA LYS A 158 3.73 25.24 2.97
C LYS A 158 3.74 24.53 1.61
N ALA A 159 3.11 25.10 0.59
CA ALA A 159 3.16 24.54 -0.77
C ALA A 159 4.60 24.40 -1.29
N PHE A 160 5.44 25.42 -1.10
CA PHE A 160 6.85 25.39 -1.48
C PHE A 160 7.61 24.26 -0.78
N THR A 161 7.42 24.09 0.54
CA THR A 161 8.07 23.02 1.28
C THR A 161 7.67 21.63 0.78
N ILE A 162 6.38 21.42 0.47
CA ILE A 162 5.86 20.15 -0.03
C ILE A 162 6.40 19.85 -1.43
N LEU A 163 6.38 20.83 -2.33
CA LEU A 163 6.88 20.68 -3.70
C LEU A 163 8.37 20.34 -3.73
N ASN A 164 9.17 20.93 -2.83
CA ASN A 164 10.59 20.62 -2.71
C ASN A 164 10.88 19.16 -2.33
N LEU A 165 9.94 18.46 -1.65
CA LEU A 165 10.10 17.05 -1.32
C LEU A 165 10.03 16.13 -2.55
N VAL A 166 9.45 16.63 -3.65
CA VAL A 166 9.19 15.92 -4.90
C VAL A 166 9.63 16.76 -6.10
N LYS A 167 10.69 17.58 -5.94
CA LYS A 167 11.15 18.55 -6.95
C LYS A 167 11.50 17.94 -8.32
N ASP A 168 11.90 16.66 -8.32
CA ASP A 168 12.27 15.91 -9.52
C ASP A 168 11.01 15.49 -10.32
N ASN A 169 9.84 15.54 -9.69
CA ASN A 169 8.57 15.38 -10.37
C ASN A 169 8.35 16.55 -11.33
N PRO A 170 8.09 16.29 -12.63
CA PRO A 170 7.91 17.37 -13.60
C PRO A 170 6.75 18.32 -13.29
N LEU A 171 5.65 17.82 -12.68
CA LEU A 171 4.55 18.68 -12.22
C LEU A 171 4.95 19.53 -11.01
N ALA A 172 5.77 18.99 -10.10
CA ALA A 172 6.28 19.78 -8.99
C ALA A 172 7.20 20.90 -9.47
N SER A 173 8.09 20.61 -10.43
CA SER A 173 8.94 21.59 -11.09
C SER A 173 8.11 22.75 -11.67
N TYR A 174 6.99 22.46 -12.33
CA TYR A 174 6.09 23.50 -12.84
C TYR A 174 5.60 24.46 -11.73
N TYR A 175 5.08 23.93 -10.63
CA TYR A 175 4.62 24.77 -9.51
C TYR A 175 5.77 25.49 -8.82
N LEU A 176 6.96 24.90 -8.71
CA LEU A 176 8.14 25.60 -8.22
C LEU A 176 8.50 26.80 -9.11
N ALA A 177 8.45 26.64 -10.43
CA ALA A 177 8.67 27.73 -11.36
C ALA A 177 7.68 28.88 -11.15
N TYR A 178 6.40 28.56 -10.93
CA TYR A 178 5.35 29.54 -10.59
C TYR A 178 5.71 30.33 -9.32
N LEU A 179 6.08 29.64 -8.25
CA LEU A 179 6.41 30.28 -6.97
C LEU A 179 7.65 31.18 -7.09
N TYR A 180 8.70 30.74 -7.79
CA TYR A 180 9.91 31.54 -8.02
C TYR A 180 9.69 32.72 -8.97
N PHE A 181 8.76 32.62 -9.92
CA PHE A 181 8.49 33.67 -10.89
C PHE A 181 7.76 34.86 -10.23
N TYR A 182 6.71 34.57 -9.48
CA TYR A 182 5.91 35.60 -8.80
C TYR A 182 6.45 35.98 -7.40
N GLY A 183 7.38 35.20 -6.85
CA GLY A 183 7.93 35.43 -5.51
C GLY A 183 6.97 35.03 -4.38
N TYR A 184 6.15 34.00 -4.60
CA TYR A 184 5.16 33.55 -3.63
C TYR A 184 5.77 32.55 -2.64
N GLY A 185 5.91 32.95 -1.37
CA GLY A 185 6.51 32.12 -0.30
C GLY A 185 8.02 31.87 -0.48
N VAL A 186 8.66 32.58 -1.40
CA VAL A 186 10.06 32.40 -1.76
C VAL A 186 10.58 33.67 -2.44
N THR A 187 11.87 33.98 -2.24
CA THR A 187 12.53 35.10 -2.93
C THR A 187 12.45 34.91 -4.45
N PRO A 188 11.87 35.88 -5.19
CA PRO A 188 11.69 35.75 -6.64
C PRO A 188 13.04 35.62 -7.33
N SER A 189 13.10 34.73 -8.32
CA SER A 189 14.31 34.50 -9.11
C SER A 189 13.94 34.03 -10.50
N LEU A 190 14.05 34.94 -11.47
CA LEU A 190 13.78 34.63 -12.88
C LEU A 190 14.67 33.49 -13.38
N ARG A 191 15.94 33.46 -12.97
CA ARG A 191 16.89 32.40 -13.33
C ARG A 191 16.45 31.02 -12.82
N ILE A 192 15.91 30.94 -11.60
CA ILE A 192 15.46 29.67 -11.04
C ILE A 192 14.12 29.27 -11.68
N ALA A 193 13.23 30.23 -11.89
CA ALA A 193 11.96 30.03 -12.56
C ALA A 193 12.13 29.48 -13.99
N THR A 194 13.09 30.02 -14.77
CA THR A 194 13.36 29.53 -16.14
C THR A 194 13.85 28.08 -16.15
N ILE A 195 14.70 27.69 -15.20
CA ILE A 195 15.21 26.32 -15.09
C ILE A 195 14.06 25.34 -14.83
N TYR A 196 13.25 25.60 -13.79
CA TYR A 196 12.13 24.74 -13.44
C TYR A 196 11.00 24.76 -14.48
N ALA A 197 10.76 25.90 -15.15
CA ALA A 197 9.80 25.96 -16.24
C ALA A 197 10.30 25.18 -17.47
N GLY A 198 11.61 25.21 -17.74
CA GLY A 198 12.24 24.41 -18.77
C GLY A 198 12.09 22.91 -18.54
N THR A 199 12.31 22.43 -17.31
CA THR A 199 12.12 21.01 -16.98
C THR A 199 10.66 20.58 -17.14
N ALA A 200 9.70 21.39 -16.69
CA ALA A 200 8.28 21.11 -16.93
C ALA A 200 7.94 21.05 -18.43
N HIS A 201 8.49 21.97 -19.23
CA HIS A 201 8.27 22.05 -20.66
C HIS A 201 8.81 20.83 -21.42
N THR A 202 10.00 20.31 -21.06
CA THR A 202 10.55 19.11 -21.72
C THR A 202 9.69 17.86 -21.51
N HIS A 203 8.93 17.81 -20.41
CA HIS A 203 7.97 16.74 -20.12
C HIS A 203 6.56 16.99 -20.70
N ASN A 204 6.41 18.00 -21.57
CA ASN A 204 5.15 18.39 -22.20
C ASN A 204 4.03 18.70 -21.20
N ILE A 205 4.39 19.19 -20.00
CA ILE A 205 3.43 19.67 -19.02
C ILE A 205 2.97 21.05 -19.47
N LYS A 206 1.74 21.10 -19.96
CA LYS A 206 1.02 22.33 -20.30
C LYS A 206 -0.08 22.49 -19.28
N ASP A 207 0.09 23.41 -18.33
CA ASP A 207 -0.92 23.61 -17.29
C ASP A 207 -1.24 25.10 -17.05
N TYR A 208 -2.37 25.31 -16.37
CA TYR A 208 -3.25 26.48 -16.29
C TYR A 208 -2.62 27.89 -16.25
N TYR A 209 -1.42 28.08 -15.69
CA TYR A 209 -0.78 29.40 -15.55
C TYR A 209 0.13 29.81 -16.72
N ASP A 210 0.39 28.89 -17.66
CA ASP A 210 1.23 29.02 -18.86
C ASP A 210 2.38 30.03 -18.68
N ILE A 211 3.28 29.69 -17.76
CA ILE A 211 4.30 30.61 -17.24
C ILE A 211 5.48 30.67 -18.21
N TYR A 212 5.73 29.59 -18.96
CA TYR A 212 6.88 29.48 -19.87
C TYR A 212 6.85 30.54 -20.98
N PRO A 213 5.72 30.80 -21.67
CA PRO A 213 5.64 31.93 -22.62
C PRO A 213 5.84 33.30 -21.96
N LYS A 214 5.34 33.49 -20.73
CA LYS A 214 5.49 34.76 -19.99
C LYS A 214 6.94 35.02 -19.57
N ILE A 215 7.64 33.97 -19.17
CA ILE A 215 9.07 34.01 -18.83
C ILE A 215 9.90 34.40 -20.06
N LEU A 216 9.56 33.89 -21.25
CA LEU A 216 10.29 34.18 -22.49
C LEU A 216 10.05 35.60 -23.04
N GLN A 217 9.04 36.31 -22.54
CA GLN A 217 8.69 37.67 -22.96
C GLN A 217 9.36 38.78 -22.12
N ILE A 218 10.07 38.41 -21.05
CA ILE A 218 10.82 39.30 -20.14
C ILE A 218 12.30 39.30 -20.54
#